data_AF-A0A231PLM9-F1
#
_entry.id   AF-A0A231PLM9-F1
#
_cell.length_a   1.000
_cell.length_b   1.000
_cell.length_c   1.000
_cell.angle_alpha   90.00
_cell.angle_beta   90.00
_cell.angle_gamma   90.00
#
_symmetry.space_group_name_H-M   'P 1'
#
loop_
_entity.id
_entity.type
_entity.pdbx_description
1 polymer ?
#
loop_
_entity_poly.entity_id
_entity_poly.type
_entity_poly.pdbx_seq_one_letter_code
_entity_poly.pdbx_strand_id
1 'polypeptide(L)'
;MPRDKSQYHRPQPPADPNQEYMTVQETAYVLKCGLKWLRELLRARPELCGRNGERGRIVTDREQRAAIHAVRSAGDPRTGRSIPRQRRRPAARKPALATT
;
A
#
# COMPACT_ATOMS: atom_id res chain seq x y z
N MET A 1 -7.96 21.12 -16.68
CA MET A 1 -7.94 19.65 -16.50
C MET A 1 -7.67 19.30 -15.04
N PRO A 2 -8.66 18.86 -14.25
CA PRO A 2 -8.39 18.35 -12.91
C PRO A 2 -7.59 17.04 -13.05
N ARG A 3 -6.34 17.02 -12.58
CA ARG A 3 -5.54 15.79 -12.53
C ARG A 3 -6.21 14.83 -11.56
N ASP A 4 -6.61 13.66 -12.06
CA ASP A 4 -7.25 12.63 -11.27
C ASP A 4 -6.30 12.16 -10.15
N LYS A 5 -6.60 12.60 -8.92
CA LYS A 5 -5.68 12.38 -7.78
C LYS A 5 -5.62 10.90 -7.37
N SER A 6 -6.54 10.07 -7.85
CA SER A 6 -6.62 8.65 -7.50
C SER A 6 -5.44 7.83 -8.04
N GLN A 7 -4.80 8.27 -9.14
CA GLN A 7 -3.61 7.61 -9.68
C GLN A 7 -2.38 7.75 -8.77
N TYR A 8 -2.23 8.85 -8.04
CA TYR A 8 -1.08 9.08 -7.16
C TYR A 8 -1.03 8.12 -5.95
N HIS A 9 -2.12 7.41 -5.68
CA HIS A 9 -2.25 6.50 -4.55
C HIS A 9 -2.12 5.03 -4.92
N ARG A 10 -1.83 4.70 -6.18
CA ARG A 10 -1.60 3.31 -6.60
C ARG A 10 -0.09 2.99 -6.59
N PRO A 11 0.32 1.89 -5.94
CA PRO A 11 1.67 1.36 -6.12
C PRO A 11 1.92 1.06 -7.59
N GLN A 12 3.08 1.45 -8.09
CA GLN A 12 3.47 1.27 -9.49
C GLN A 12 4.47 0.12 -9.58
N PRO A 13 4.33 -0.83 -10.53
CA PRO A 13 5.35 -1.84 -10.74
C PRO A 13 6.68 -1.19 -11.16
N PRO A 14 7.82 -1.62 -10.60
CA PRO A 14 9.12 -1.20 -11.10
C PRO A 14 9.36 -1.76 -12.50
N ALA A 15 10.24 -1.10 -13.26
CA ALA A 15 10.70 -1.60 -14.55
C ALA A 15 11.50 -2.92 -14.39
N ASP A 16 12.30 -3.02 -13.33
CA ASP A 16 13.03 -4.23 -12.94
C ASP A 16 12.78 -4.54 -11.44
N PRO A 17 12.26 -5.75 -11.10
CA PRO A 17 12.10 -6.18 -9.70
C PRO A 17 13.40 -6.17 -8.88
N ASN A 18 14.56 -6.32 -9.51
CA ASN A 18 15.86 -6.43 -8.86
C ASN A 18 16.65 -5.11 -8.81
N GLN A 19 16.04 -3.99 -9.23
CA GLN A 19 16.69 -2.70 -9.23
C GLN A 19 17.18 -2.31 -7.82
N GLU A 20 18.42 -1.81 -7.74
CA GLU A 20 19.06 -1.42 -6.47
C GLU A 20 18.23 -0.36 -5.74
N TYR A 21 17.90 0.71 -6.47
CA TYR A 21 17.18 1.87 -5.95
C TYR A 21 15.75 1.92 -6.48
N MET A 22 14.77 1.99 -5.59
CA MET A 22 13.36 2.07 -5.94
C MET A 22 12.69 3.29 -5.33
N THR A 23 11.72 3.87 -6.04
CA THR A 23 10.85 4.90 -5.48
C THR A 23 9.88 4.30 -4.47
N VAL A 24 9.29 5.15 -3.62
CA VAL A 24 8.25 4.75 -2.66
C VAL A 24 7.07 4.01 -3.32
N GLN A 25 6.73 4.37 -4.57
CA GLN A 25 5.65 3.70 -5.31
C GLN A 25 6.00 2.27 -5.70
N GLU A 26 7.22 2.08 -6.18
CA GLU A 26 7.76 0.79 -6.58
C GLU A 26 8.00 -0.11 -5.36
N THR A 27 8.57 0.44 -4.30
CA THR A 27 8.76 -0.26 -3.04
C THR A 27 7.44 -0.73 -2.44
N ALA A 28 6.41 0.11 -2.45
CA ALA A 28 5.07 -0.31 -2.01
C ALA A 28 4.50 -1.45 -2.88
N TYR A 29 4.80 -1.44 -4.19
CA TYR A 29 4.34 -2.48 -5.11
C TYR A 29 5.07 -3.81 -4.90
N VAL A 30 6.39 -3.77 -4.71
CA VAL A 30 7.24 -4.94 -4.46
C VAL A 30 6.89 -5.55 -3.11
N LEU A 31 6.81 -4.73 -2.08
CA LEU A 31 6.47 -5.20 -0.74
C LEU A 31 4.99 -5.54 -0.59
N LYS A 32 4.11 -5.17 -1.53
CA LYS A 32 2.64 -5.38 -1.43
C LYS A 32 2.05 -4.69 -0.18
N CYS A 33 2.41 -3.43 0.05
CA CYS A 33 1.92 -2.61 1.16
C CYS A 33 1.25 -1.32 0.67
N GLY A 34 0.49 -0.66 1.56
CA GLY A 34 -0.20 0.59 1.24
C GLY A 34 0.74 1.79 1.26
N LEU A 35 0.63 2.69 0.28
CA LEU A 35 1.46 3.90 0.20
C LEU A 35 1.33 4.83 1.41
N LYS A 36 0.13 4.90 2.02
CA LYS A 36 -0.09 5.71 3.22
C LYS A 36 0.74 5.19 4.39
N TRP A 37 0.65 3.89 4.66
CA TRP A 37 1.44 3.23 5.71
C TRP A 37 2.93 3.41 5.47
N LEU A 38 3.40 3.21 4.24
CA LEU A 38 4.82 3.34 3.92
C LEU A 38 5.30 4.79 4.13
N ARG A 39 4.53 5.80 3.71
CA ARG A 39 4.89 7.21 3.93
C ARG A 39 4.89 7.59 5.41
N GLU A 40 3.97 7.06 6.20
CA GLU A 40 3.94 7.28 7.66
C GLU A 40 5.15 6.62 8.33
N LEU A 41 5.50 5.39 7.92
CA LEU A 41 6.69 4.71 8.41
C LEU A 41 7.96 5.50 8.09
N LEU A 42 8.14 5.94 6.84
CA LEU A 42 9.33 6.69 6.43
C LEU A 42 9.42 8.09 7.05
N ARG A 43 8.28 8.66 7.48
CA ARG A 43 8.29 9.88 8.30
C ARG A 43 8.75 9.63 9.74
N ALA A 44 8.37 8.49 10.31
CA ALA A 44 8.77 8.09 11.65
C ALA A 44 10.20 7.54 11.72
N ARG A 45 10.69 6.96 10.62
CA ARG A 45 12.00 6.30 10.48
C ARG A 45 12.70 6.77 9.21
N PRO A 46 13.21 8.02 9.18
CA PRO A 46 13.86 8.58 8.01
C PRO A 46 15.11 7.80 7.57
N GLU A 47 15.74 7.04 8.47
CA GLU A 47 16.89 6.16 8.20
C GLU A 47 16.57 5.01 7.23
N LEU A 48 15.29 4.67 7.05
CA LEU A 48 14.83 3.62 6.13
C LEU A 48 14.64 4.13 4.69
N CYS A 49 15.07 5.36 4.39
CA CYS A 49 15.06 5.89 3.03
C CYS A 49 16.14 6.93 2.78
N GLY A 50 16.63 6.96 1.54
CA GLY A 50 17.38 8.09 1.01
C GLY A 50 16.48 9.12 0.33
N ARG A 51 17.04 10.31 0.06
CA ARG A 51 16.49 11.29 -0.88
C ARG A 51 17.46 11.48 -2.03
N ASN A 52 16.94 11.47 -3.26
CA ASN A 52 17.75 11.78 -4.43
C ASN A 52 17.93 13.30 -4.58
N GLY A 53 18.84 13.88 -3.79
CA GLY A 53 19.08 15.32 -3.67
C GLY A 53 18.21 16.03 -2.62
N GLU A 54 18.41 17.34 -2.45
CA GLU A 54 17.84 18.14 -1.35
C GLU A 54 16.30 18.24 -1.39
N ARG A 55 15.72 18.33 -2.59
CA ARG A 55 14.26 18.23 -2.87
C ARG A 55 13.88 16.93 -3.57
N GLY A 56 14.71 15.91 -3.40
CA GLY A 56 14.66 14.66 -4.12
C GLY A 56 13.42 13.82 -3.90
N ARG A 57 13.16 12.92 -4.84
CA ARG A 57 12.25 11.80 -4.61
C ARG A 57 12.82 10.92 -3.49
N ILE A 58 11.93 10.37 -2.67
CA ILE A 58 12.29 9.37 -1.68
C ILE A 58 12.62 8.07 -2.43
N VAL A 59 13.80 7.53 -2.14
CA VAL A 59 14.34 6.33 -2.76
C VAL A 59 14.73 5.35 -1.65
N THR A 60 14.50 4.07 -1.88
CA THR A 60 14.92 3.00 -0.97
C THR A 60 15.85 2.03 -1.69
N ASP A 61 16.99 1.72 -1.08
CA ASP A 61 17.91 0.68 -1.53
C ASP A 61 17.42 -0.73 -1.14
N ARG A 62 18.20 -1.78 -1.46
CA ARG A 62 17.82 -3.16 -1.16
C ARG A 62 17.76 -3.48 0.34
N GLU A 63 18.70 -2.96 1.11
CA GLU A 63 18.78 -3.21 2.56
C GLU A 63 17.64 -2.52 3.31
N GLN A 64 17.36 -1.27 2.94
CA GLN A 64 16.23 -0.50 3.43
C GLN A 64 14.91 -1.20 3.13
N ARG A 65 14.74 -1.77 1.93
CA ARG A 65 13.54 -2.59 1.61
C ARG A 65 13.43 -3.81 2.50
N ALA A 66 14.53 -4.51 2.79
CA ALA A 66 14.54 -5.64 3.71
C ALA A 66 14.17 -5.22 5.13
N ALA A 67 14.70 -4.09 5.62
CA ALA A 67 14.36 -3.52 6.91
C ALA A 67 12.88 -3.09 6.99
N ILE A 68 12.34 -2.45 5.96
CA ILE A 68 10.91 -2.10 5.87
C ILE A 68 10.05 -3.37 5.90
N HIS A 69 10.45 -4.42 5.20
CA HIS A 69 9.77 -5.72 5.23
C HIS A 69 9.79 -6.35 6.63
N ALA A 70 10.92 -6.30 7.32
CA ALA A 70 11.06 -6.80 8.69
C ALA A 70 10.16 -6.01 9.67
N VAL A 71 10.15 -4.68 9.59
CA VAL A 71 9.28 -3.83 10.44
C VAL A 71 7.80 -4.12 10.19
N ARG A 72 7.41 -4.30 8.92
CA ARG A 72 6.05 -4.71 8.59
C ARG A 72 5.72 -6.06 9.20
N SER A 73 6.58 -7.05 9.02
CA SER A 73 6.35 -8.42 9.49
C SER A 73 6.33 -8.50 11.02
N ALA A 74 7.13 -7.69 11.70
CA ALA A 74 7.16 -7.58 13.16
C ALA A 74 5.96 -6.82 13.73
N GLY A 75 5.40 -5.87 12.97
CA GLY A 75 4.33 -4.97 13.41
C GLY A 75 2.93 -5.33 12.91
N ASP A 76 2.71 -6.48 12.26
CA ASP A 76 1.41 -6.84 11.69
C ASP A 76 0.56 -7.68 12.67
N PRO A 77 -0.49 -7.11 13.31
CA PRO A 77 -1.55 -7.91 13.93
C PRO A 77 -2.50 -8.53 12.89
N ARG A 78 -2.34 -8.26 11.58
CA ARG A 78 -3.17 -8.83 10.51
C ARG A 78 -2.61 -10.08 9.84
N THR A 79 -1.42 -10.56 10.19
CA THR A 79 -1.05 -11.96 9.91
C THR A 79 -2.04 -12.96 10.54
N GLY A 80 -2.89 -12.50 11.48
CA GLY A 80 -4.07 -13.22 11.98
C GLY A 80 -5.45 -12.62 11.63
N ARG A 81 -5.55 -11.57 10.80
CA ARG A 81 -6.84 -10.99 10.37
C ARG A 81 -7.03 -11.12 8.86
N SER A 82 -7.13 -12.36 8.39
CA SER A 82 -8.02 -12.66 7.28
C SER A 82 -9.45 -12.40 7.76
N ILE A 83 -9.94 -11.15 7.71
CA ILE A 83 -11.38 -10.89 7.89
C ILE A 83 -12.05 -11.57 6.70
N PRO A 84 -12.78 -12.68 6.88
CA PRO A 84 -13.45 -13.33 5.77
C PRO A 84 -14.38 -12.29 5.16
N ARG A 85 -14.20 -12.06 3.85
CA ARG A 85 -15.01 -11.14 3.08
C ARG A 85 -16.45 -11.63 3.19
N GLN A 86 -17.21 -11.05 4.11
CA GLN A 86 -18.59 -11.45 4.38
C GLN A 86 -19.36 -11.28 3.07
N ARG A 87 -19.59 -12.39 2.36
CA ARG A 87 -20.41 -12.43 1.15
C ARG A 87 -21.75 -11.86 1.57
N ARG A 88 -22.05 -10.63 1.12
CA ARG A 88 -23.39 -10.04 1.26
C ARG A 88 -24.36 -11.01 0.61
N ARG A 89 -25.13 -11.75 1.43
CA ARG A 89 -26.26 -12.54 0.95
C ARG A 89 -27.24 -11.56 0.31
N PRO A 90 -27.72 -11.80 -0.92
CA PRO A 90 -28.76 -10.96 -1.50
C PRO A 90 -29.99 -11.02 -0.60
N ALA A 91 -30.48 -9.85 -0.18
CA ALA A 91 -31.68 -9.73 0.63
C ALA A 91 -32.86 -10.31 -0.17
N ALA A 92 -33.56 -11.27 0.43
CA ALA A 92 -34.74 -11.88 -0.13
C ALA A 92 -35.77 -10.79 -0.48
N ARG A 93 -36.21 -10.74 -1.74
CA ARG A 93 -37.33 -9.92 -2.19
C ARG A 93 -38.59 -10.38 -1.46
N LYS A 94 -39.21 -9.51 -0.66
CA LYS A 94 -40.57 -9.73 -0.14
C LYS A 94 -41.58 -9.51 -1.27
N PRO A 95 -42.61 -10.34 -1.45
CA PRO A 95 -43.66 -10.10 -2.43
C PRO A 95 -44.57 -8.95 -1.97
N ALA A 96 -44.97 -8.09 -2.91
CA ALA A 96 -45.91 -7.00 -2.68
C ALA A 96 -47.30 -7.58 -2.37
N LEU A 97 -47.87 -7.19 -1.24
CA LEU A 97 -49.25 -7.49 -0.89
C LEU A 97 -50.17 -6.58 -1.75
N ALA A 98 -51.12 -7.21 -2.45
CA ALA A 98 -52.08 -6.53 -3.31
C ALA A 98 -53.01 -5.62 -2.49
N THR A 99 -53.18 -4.38 -2.94
CA THR A 99 -54.17 -3.43 -2.42
C THR A 99 -55.55 -3.76 -3.01
N THR A 100 -56.56 -3.86 -2.14
CA THR A 100 -57.98 -3.97 -2.46
C THR A 100 -58.56 -2.61 -2.79
#